data_AF-A0A1V4LI93-F1
#
_entry.id   AF-A0A1V4LI93-F1
#
_cell.length_a   1.000
_cell.length_b   1.000
_cell.length_c   1.000
_cell.angle_alpha   90.00
_cell.angle_beta   90.00
_cell.angle_gamma   90.00
#
_symmetry.space_group_name_H-M   'P 1'
#
loop_
_entity.id
_entity.type
_entity.pdbx_description
1 polymer ?
#
loop_
_entity_poly.entity_id
_entity_poly.type
_entity_poly.pdbx_seq_one_letter_code
_entity_poly.pdbx_strand_id
1 'polypeptide(L)'
;MQIDREALLCRYQYDPLDRLVDYTQSAKANTRRFYLKDRLVTEIQDEIQRSIMQHEDQLLAQQQRQTGILEVSLLATDQQRSVLSVPDASGPRPIAHTPYGHRPLASGLLSLLGFNGEQPDPVTGCYLLGNGYRAFNPVLMRFNSPDSWSPFGMGGLNAYAYCGGEPILRRDSTGHFSFFPKGYNPFKGLRNMLRSKVSSPPKATSVARSPISPTNKMALNLGSEHELVGYHGTSAEHARKMQVTGLDSRYIGTGSGTFYGDGFYATTDIHKALQYANVRSGAFNSSNTEGLLGVYVKKPSEKILNTHYKFFPESRELLIDPSIYRDVRVAPVELSSYSPQPIIEDIFNIRSGRPSTATSHYKY
;
A
#
# COMPACT_ATOMS: atom_id res chain seq x y z
N MET A 1 12.71 -16.29 45.46
CA MET A 1 12.45 -15.19 44.51
C MET A 1 11.16 -15.56 43.79
N GLN A 2 10.06 -14.96 44.22
CA GLN A 2 8.74 -15.21 43.64
C GLN A 2 8.75 -14.55 42.27
N ILE A 3 8.69 -15.35 41.20
CA ILE A 3 8.60 -14.84 39.83
C ILE A 3 7.28 -14.09 39.77
N ASP A 4 7.39 -12.78 39.59
CA ASP A 4 6.27 -11.86 39.50
C ASP A 4 5.34 -12.33 38.38
N ARG A 5 4.04 -12.42 38.66
CA ARG A 5 3.05 -12.79 37.64
C ARG A 5 3.10 -11.73 36.55
N GLU A 6 3.18 -12.13 35.28
CA GLU A 6 3.05 -11.23 34.14
C GLU A 6 1.80 -10.35 34.31
N ALA A 7 2.00 -9.07 34.61
CA ALA A 7 0.89 -8.13 34.75
C ALA A 7 0.32 -7.86 33.36
N LEU A 8 -0.90 -8.32 33.10
CA LEU A 8 -1.60 -8.05 31.84
C LEU A 8 -1.83 -6.54 31.70
N LEU A 9 -1.14 -5.90 30.75
CA LEU A 9 -1.28 -4.46 30.49
C LEU A 9 -2.39 -4.14 29.50
N CYS A 10 -2.56 -4.97 28.46
CA CYS A 10 -3.57 -4.80 27.43
C CYS A 10 -3.91 -6.15 26.78
N ARG A 11 -5.19 -6.35 26.44
CA ARG A 11 -5.65 -7.44 25.56
C ARG A 11 -6.14 -6.84 24.26
N TYR A 12 -5.73 -7.42 23.13
CA TYR A 12 -6.12 -7.01 21.79
C TYR A 12 -7.01 -8.08 21.13
N GLN A 13 -7.94 -7.68 20.28
CA GLN A 13 -8.81 -8.58 19.50
C GLN A 13 -8.87 -8.10 18.06
N TYR A 14 -8.82 -9.05 17.13
CA TYR A 14 -8.74 -8.79 15.71
C TYR A 14 -9.91 -9.45 14.98
N ASP A 15 -10.35 -8.85 13.88
CA ASP A 15 -11.29 -9.48 12.97
C ASP A 15 -10.58 -10.40 11.94
N PRO A 16 -11.32 -11.17 11.11
CA PRO A 16 -10.72 -12.04 10.10
C PRO A 16 -9.95 -11.32 8.97
N LEU A 17 -9.92 -9.99 8.96
CA LEU A 17 -9.12 -9.17 8.03
C LEU A 17 -7.88 -8.60 8.73
N ASP A 18 -7.51 -9.17 9.88
CA ASP A 18 -6.39 -8.78 10.73
C ASP A 18 -6.46 -7.33 11.24
N ARG A 19 -7.67 -6.75 11.33
CA ARG A 19 -7.88 -5.40 11.86
C ARG A 19 -8.09 -5.43 13.35
N LEU A 20 -7.40 -4.57 14.10
CA LEU A 20 -7.61 -4.40 15.54
C LEU A 20 -8.99 -3.80 15.83
N VAL A 21 -9.96 -4.65 16.19
CA VAL A 21 -11.34 -4.21 16.45
C VAL A 21 -11.60 -3.85 17.90
N ASP A 22 -10.93 -4.52 18.85
CA ASP A 22 -11.11 -4.21 20.27
C ASP A 22 -9.79 -4.27 21.03
N TYR A 23 -9.63 -3.41 22.03
CA TYR A 23 -8.58 -3.55 23.02
C TYR A 23 -9.06 -3.19 24.42
N THR A 24 -8.50 -3.82 25.44
CA THR A 24 -8.84 -3.57 26.85
C THR A 24 -7.55 -3.38 27.64
N GLN A 25 -7.27 -2.13 28.02
CA GLN A 25 -6.16 -1.82 28.92
C GLN A 25 -6.51 -2.22 30.34
N SER A 26 -5.51 -2.60 31.13
CA SER A 26 -5.69 -2.94 32.54
C SER A 26 -6.38 -1.79 33.29
N ALA A 27 -7.40 -2.12 34.08
CA ALA A 27 -8.21 -1.17 34.84
C ALA A 27 -8.93 -0.07 34.01
N LYS A 28 -9.07 -0.26 32.68
CA LYS A 28 -9.92 0.60 31.83
C LYS A 28 -10.98 -0.22 31.13
N ALA A 29 -12.03 0.47 30.69
CA ALA A 29 -13.04 -0.13 29.86
C ALA A 29 -12.50 -0.59 28.51
N ASN A 30 -13.22 -1.54 27.93
CA ASN A 30 -13.00 -2.00 26.57
C ASN A 30 -13.22 -0.85 25.59
N THR A 31 -12.29 -0.74 24.65
CA THR A 31 -12.36 0.20 23.55
C THR A 31 -12.60 -0.56 22.25
N ARG A 32 -13.65 -0.16 21.53
CA ARG A 32 -14.05 -0.73 20.25
C ARG A 32 -13.73 0.21 19.10
N ARG A 33 -13.25 -0.33 17.99
CA ARG A 33 -12.81 0.40 16.81
C ARG A 33 -13.61 -0.01 15.60
N PHE A 34 -14.00 0.99 14.81
CA PHE A 34 -14.78 0.82 13.59
C PHE A 34 -14.04 1.43 12.42
N TYR A 35 -14.05 0.69 11.32
CA TYR A 35 -13.24 0.98 10.16
C TYR A 35 -14.13 1.21 8.93
N LEU A 36 -13.83 2.26 8.18
CA LEU A 36 -14.28 2.40 6.81
C LEU A 36 -13.12 1.95 5.92
N LYS A 37 -13.21 0.72 5.41
CA LYS A 37 -12.15 0.03 4.68
C LYS A 37 -10.94 -0.16 5.60
N ASP A 38 -9.78 0.43 5.29
CA ASP A 38 -8.55 0.32 6.08
C ASP A 38 -8.31 1.52 7.02
N ARG A 39 -9.34 2.35 7.25
CA ARG A 39 -9.20 3.57 8.06
C ARG A 39 -10.09 3.53 9.28
N LEU A 40 -9.49 3.79 10.44
CA LEU A 40 -10.22 4.05 11.67
C LEU A 40 -11.12 5.28 11.48
N VAL A 41 -12.43 5.09 11.63
CA VAL A 41 -13.41 6.18 11.54
C VAL A 41 -14.09 6.47 12.87
N THR A 42 -14.21 5.48 13.74
CA THR A 42 -14.85 5.66 15.04
C THR A 42 -14.18 4.79 16.10
N GLU A 43 -13.95 5.35 17.27
CA GLU A 43 -13.55 4.65 18.48
C GLU A 43 -14.61 4.89 19.56
N ILE A 44 -15.04 3.83 20.25
CA ILE A 44 -16.01 3.92 21.35
C ILE A 44 -15.37 3.29 22.59
N GLN A 45 -15.29 4.07 23.66
CA GLN A 45 -14.84 3.62 24.98
C GLN A 45 -15.88 4.08 26.00
N ASP A 46 -16.59 3.13 26.63
CA ASP A 46 -17.76 3.41 27.46
C ASP A 46 -18.78 4.32 26.74
N GLU A 47 -19.08 5.48 27.34
CA GLU A 47 -20.00 6.50 26.83
C GLU A 47 -19.32 7.53 25.92
N ILE A 48 -18.00 7.42 25.73
CA ILE A 48 -17.22 8.34 24.90
C ILE A 48 -17.10 7.74 23.51
N GLN A 49 -17.70 8.42 22.54
CA GLN A 49 -17.53 8.12 21.12
C GLN A 49 -16.66 9.19 20.48
N ARG A 50 -15.59 8.78 19.79
CA ARG A 50 -14.76 9.65 18.96
C ARG A 50 -14.91 9.25 17.49
N SER A 51 -15.30 10.20 16.64
CA SER A 51 -15.47 10.00 15.20
C SER A 51 -14.51 10.89 14.42
N ILE A 52 -13.94 10.38 13.33
CA ILE A 52 -12.99 11.11 12.48
C ILE A 52 -13.68 11.58 11.21
N MET A 53 -13.57 12.88 10.93
CA MET A 53 -14.05 13.52 9.71
C MET A 53 -12.88 13.71 8.75
N GLN A 54 -12.99 13.14 7.56
CA GLN A 54 -11.94 13.19 6.54
C GLN A 54 -12.56 13.27 5.13
N HIS A 55 -11.87 13.93 4.21
CA HIS A 55 -12.22 13.97 2.79
C HIS A 55 -11.07 13.40 1.98
N GLU A 56 -11.31 12.31 1.25
CA GLU A 56 -10.26 11.51 0.61
C GLU A 56 -9.13 11.16 1.60
N ASP A 57 -7.91 11.65 1.36
CA ASP A 57 -6.74 11.45 2.22
C ASP A 57 -6.56 12.60 3.23
N GLN A 58 -7.33 13.67 3.17
CA GLN A 58 -7.19 14.80 4.08
C GLN A 58 -7.96 14.56 5.38
N LEU A 59 -7.27 14.55 6.52
CA LEU A 59 -7.88 14.61 7.85
C LEU A 59 -8.35 16.04 8.14
N LEU A 60 -9.60 16.20 8.59
CA LEU A 60 -10.22 17.52 8.76
C LEU A 60 -10.58 17.81 10.21
N ALA A 61 -11.25 16.88 10.88
CA ALA A 61 -11.73 17.09 12.24
C ALA A 61 -11.90 15.78 13.02
N GLN A 62 -11.95 15.92 14.35
CA GLN A 62 -12.40 14.89 15.28
C GLN A 62 -13.68 15.39 15.95
N GLN A 63 -14.67 14.51 16.08
CA GLN A 63 -15.88 14.74 16.87
C GLN A 63 -15.83 13.85 18.11
N GLN A 64 -16.06 14.40 19.29
CA GLN A 64 -16.19 13.65 20.54
C GLN A 64 -17.61 13.82 21.08
N ARG A 65 -18.30 12.71 21.31
CA ARG A 65 -19.63 12.68 21.93
C ARG A 65 -19.54 11.98 23.27
N GLN A 66 -20.01 12.63 24.32
CA GLN A 66 -20.09 12.08 25.68
C GLN A 66 -21.37 12.57 26.35
N THR A 67 -22.20 11.66 26.88
CA THR A 67 -23.45 12.01 27.60
C THR A 67 -24.34 13.01 26.86
N GLY A 68 -24.40 12.94 25.52
CA GLY A 68 -25.20 13.83 24.67
C GLY A 68 -24.53 15.16 24.28
N ILE A 69 -23.41 15.54 24.89
CA ILE A 69 -22.60 16.69 24.49
C ILE A 69 -21.75 16.30 23.29
N LEU A 70 -21.68 17.17 22.29
CA LEU A 70 -20.85 17.01 21.09
C LEU A 70 -19.79 18.11 21.05
N GLU A 71 -18.54 17.71 21.08
CA GLU A 71 -17.38 18.57 20.86
C GLU A 71 -16.76 18.28 19.48
N VAL A 72 -16.32 19.32 18.80
CA VAL A 72 -15.66 19.19 17.49
C VAL A 72 -14.32 19.91 17.54
N SER A 73 -13.27 19.20 17.18
CA SER A 73 -11.91 19.72 17.10
C SER A 73 -11.41 19.68 15.66
N LEU A 74 -11.00 20.82 15.12
CA LEU A 74 -10.36 20.88 13.81
C LEU A 74 -8.93 20.35 13.91
N LEU A 75 -8.44 19.71 12.84
CA LEU A 75 -7.10 19.14 12.78
C LEU A 75 -6.29 19.86 11.70
N ALA A 76 -5.16 20.43 12.08
CA ALA A 76 -4.16 20.91 11.12
C ALA A 76 -3.16 19.78 10.86
N THR A 77 -3.04 19.33 9.61
CA THR A 77 -2.17 18.20 9.25
C THR A 77 -1.14 18.56 8.18
N ASP A 78 -0.07 17.77 8.11
CA ASP A 78 0.87 17.81 6.98
C ASP A 78 0.38 16.98 5.77
N GLN A 79 1.22 16.92 4.73
CA GLN A 79 0.97 16.15 3.49
C GLN A 79 0.99 14.63 3.70
N GLN A 80 1.58 14.15 4.79
CA GLN A 80 1.60 12.73 5.16
C GLN A 80 0.46 12.36 6.11
N ARG A 81 -0.35 13.34 6.52
CA ARG A 81 -1.50 13.29 7.44
C ARG A 81 -1.14 13.31 8.92
N SER A 82 0.09 13.66 9.28
CA SER A 82 0.45 13.86 10.68
C SER A 82 -0.31 15.06 11.24
N VAL A 83 -0.99 14.87 12.37
CA VAL A 83 -1.67 15.97 13.08
C VAL A 83 -0.61 16.85 13.76
N LEU A 84 -0.50 18.10 13.31
CA LEU A 84 0.49 19.08 13.78
C LEU A 84 -0.09 20.06 14.80
N SER A 85 -1.40 20.28 14.79
CA SER A 85 -2.07 21.16 15.75
C SER A 85 -3.56 20.87 15.84
N VAL A 86 -4.13 21.11 17.01
CA VAL A 86 -5.56 21.10 17.27
C VAL A 86 -5.97 22.52 17.69
N PRO A 87 -6.40 23.37 16.76
CA PRO A 87 -6.81 24.74 17.08
C PRO A 87 -8.06 24.75 17.96
N ASP A 88 -8.09 25.66 18.92
CA ASP A 88 -9.26 25.99 19.72
C ASP A 88 -9.51 27.50 19.75
N ALA A 89 -10.49 27.94 20.54
CA ALA A 89 -10.83 29.36 20.68
C ALA A 89 -9.70 30.20 21.32
N SER A 90 -8.76 29.59 22.04
CA SER A 90 -7.62 30.26 22.68
C SER A 90 -6.38 30.31 21.77
N GLY A 91 -6.35 29.51 20.70
CA GLY A 91 -5.30 29.50 19.69
C GLY A 91 -4.90 28.10 19.23
N PRO A 92 -3.81 27.98 18.47
CA PRO A 92 -3.28 26.68 18.06
C PRO A 92 -2.72 25.90 19.25
N ARG A 93 -3.11 24.62 19.42
CA ARG A 93 -2.44 23.68 20.33
C ARG A 93 -1.51 22.76 19.54
N PRO A 94 -0.20 23.07 19.45
CA PRO A 94 0.72 22.32 18.61
C PRO A 94 0.99 20.91 19.14
N ILE A 95 1.23 19.99 18.21
CA ILE A 95 1.64 18.62 18.45
C ILE A 95 2.95 18.39 17.69
N ALA A 96 4.02 18.10 18.44
CA ALA A 96 5.33 17.80 17.86
C ALA A 96 5.52 16.29 17.68
N HIS A 97 5.99 15.90 16.50
CA HIS A 97 6.44 14.54 16.20
C HIS A 97 7.91 14.59 15.79
N THR A 98 8.70 13.59 16.18
CA THR A 98 10.02 13.38 15.55
C THR A 98 9.83 12.94 14.09
N PRO A 99 10.89 12.93 13.26
CA PRO A 99 10.79 12.39 11.89
C PRO A 99 10.20 10.97 11.81
N TYR A 100 10.43 10.15 12.84
CA TYR A 100 9.90 8.79 12.94
C TYR A 100 8.59 8.70 13.74
N GLY A 101 7.93 9.83 14.03
CA GLY A 101 6.60 9.85 14.65
C GLY A 101 6.58 9.69 16.16
N HIS A 102 7.74 9.78 16.83
CA HIS A 102 7.78 9.71 18.30
C HIS A 102 7.19 10.98 18.90
N ARG A 103 6.31 10.81 19.88
CA ARG A 103 5.78 11.88 20.73
C ARG A 103 5.56 11.34 22.15
N PRO A 104 5.85 12.11 23.21
CA PRO A 104 5.54 11.71 24.57
C PRO A 104 4.02 11.54 24.78
N LEU A 105 3.60 10.42 25.37
CA LEU A 105 2.19 10.14 25.68
C LEU A 105 1.69 10.81 26.98
N ALA A 106 2.60 11.40 27.77
CA ALA A 106 2.37 11.85 29.14
C ALA A 106 1.36 13.00 29.29
N SER A 107 1.07 13.75 28.21
CA SER A 107 0.19 14.94 28.25
C SER A 107 -1.27 14.65 27.85
N GLY A 108 -1.61 13.38 27.63
CA GLY A 108 -2.89 13.00 27.01
C GLY A 108 -2.88 13.27 25.50
N LEU A 109 -3.66 12.47 24.78
CA LEU A 109 -3.80 12.60 23.33
C LEU A 109 -4.77 13.74 23.02
N LEU A 110 -4.25 14.90 22.62
CA LEU A 110 -5.05 16.03 22.10
C LEU A 110 -5.89 15.65 20.86
N SER A 111 -5.47 14.60 20.16
CA SER A 111 -6.21 13.97 19.06
C SER A 111 -5.97 12.47 19.09
N LEU A 112 -7.01 11.71 18.72
CA LEU A 112 -6.98 10.26 18.56
C LEU A 112 -5.92 9.83 17.55
N LEU A 113 -5.85 10.53 16.42
CA LEU A 113 -4.86 10.28 15.37
C LEU A 113 -3.62 11.17 15.58
N GLY A 114 -2.46 10.66 15.18
CA GLY A 114 -1.17 11.32 15.37
C GLY A 114 -0.35 11.33 14.09
N PHE A 115 0.84 10.74 14.18
CA PHE A 115 1.77 10.60 13.06
C PHE A 115 1.11 9.86 11.89
N ASN A 116 1.22 10.41 10.69
CA ASN A 116 0.66 9.84 9.46
C ASN A 116 -0.85 9.52 9.52
N GLY A 117 -1.59 10.15 10.44
CA GLY A 117 -3.01 9.85 10.63
C GLY A 117 -3.26 8.47 11.25
N GLU A 118 -2.26 7.89 11.92
CA GLU A 118 -2.35 6.63 12.65
C GLU A 118 -2.50 6.89 14.16
N GLN A 119 -3.20 6.01 14.86
CA GLN A 119 -3.32 6.06 16.31
C GLN A 119 -2.16 5.29 16.95
N PRO A 120 -1.36 5.92 17.84
CA PRO A 120 -0.37 5.18 18.60
C PRO A 120 -1.08 4.26 19.59
N ASP A 121 -0.56 3.05 19.75
CA ASP A 121 -1.00 2.12 20.76
C ASP A 121 -0.82 2.75 22.16
N PRO A 122 -1.87 2.81 22.98
CA PRO A 122 -1.84 3.58 24.22
C PRO A 122 -1.01 2.94 25.35
N VAL A 123 -0.45 1.74 25.17
CA VAL A 123 0.48 1.11 26.13
C VAL A 123 1.93 1.25 25.66
N THR A 124 2.19 0.92 24.41
CA THR A 124 3.54 0.79 23.85
C THR A 124 4.02 2.03 23.11
N GLY A 125 3.11 2.93 22.71
CA GLY A 125 3.40 4.06 21.84
C GLY A 125 3.77 3.67 20.40
N CYS A 126 3.68 2.37 20.06
CA CYS A 126 3.93 1.88 18.70
C CYS A 126 2.73 2.17 17.79
N TYR A 127 2.95 2.26 16.49
CA TYR A 127 1.88 2.36 15.49
C TYR A 127 1.64 0.99 14.88
N LEU A 128 0.39 0.50 14.91
CA LEU A 128 0.01 -0.80 14.36
C LEU A 128 -0.35 -0.65 12.87
N LEU A 129 0.68 -0.61 12.02
CA LEU A 129 0.56 -0.35 10.59
C LEU A 129 0.09 -1.60 9.83
N GLY A 130 -0.48 -1.40 8.63
CA GLY A 130 -1.07 -2.50 7.88
C GLY A 130 -2.25 -3.13 8.60
N ASN A 131 -3.07 -2.30 9.25
CA ASN A 131 -4.21 -2.71 10.08
C ASN A 131 -3.86 -3.56 11.33
N GLY A 132 -2.59 -3.76 11.64
CA GLY A 132 -2.18 -4.70 12.70
C GLY A 132 -1.08 -5.65 12.25
N TYR A 133 -0.78 -5.70 10.96
CA TYR A 133 0.26 -6.54 10.37
C TYR A 133 1.62 -6.38 11.09
N ARG A 134 2.08 -5.14 11.31
CA ARG A 134 3.33 -4.89 12.05
C ARG A 134 3.25 -3.69 12.98
N ALA A 135 3.83 -3.85 14.16
CA ALA A 135 4.07 -2.76 15.09
C ALA A 135 5.33 -1.98 14.67
N PHE A 136 5.14 -0.74 14.23
CA PHE A 136 6.21 0.23 14.03
C PHE A 136 6.52 0.93 15.35
N ASN A 137 7.77 0.83 15.79
CA ASN A 137 8.25 1.46 17.00
C ASN A 137 8.94 2.79 16.65
N PRO A 138 8.33 3.94 17.00
CA PRO A 138 8.88 5.25 16.64
C PRO A 138 10.13 5.63 17.46
N VAL A 139 10.38 4.96 18.59
CA VAL A 139 11.59 5.13 19.41
C VAL A 139 12.76 4.37 18.79
N LEU A 140 12.53 3.12 18.36
CA LEU A 140 13.53 2.29 17.70
C LEU A 140 13.67 2.58 16.20
N MET A 141 12.78 3.39 15.64
CA MET A 141 12.77 3.82 14.23
C MET A 141 12.63 2.64 13.25
N ARG A 142 11.99 1.54 13.67
CA ARG A 142 11.87 0.29 12.90
C ARG A 142 10.61 -0.49 13.26
N PHE A 143 10.28 -1.49 12.45
CA PHE A 143 9.29 -2.50 12.81
C PHE A 143 9.84 -3.47 13.86
N ASN A 144 8.94 -3.99 14.70
CA ASN A 144 9.28 -5.00 15.72
C ASN A 144 9.28 -6.44 15.16
N SER A 145 8.70 -6.65 13.99
CA SER A 145 8.68 -7.94 13.29
C SER A 145 9.23 -7.80 11.86
N PRO A 146 9.86 -8.87 11.33
CA PRO A 146 10.34 -8.87 9.95
C PRO A 146 9.15 -8.84 8.97
N ASP A 147 9.36 -8.17 7.84
CA ASP A 147 8.44 -8.21 6.71
C ASP A 147 8.49 -9.58 6.00
N SER A 148 7.34 -10.20 5.76
CA SER A 148 7.23 -11.41 4.94
C SER A 148 7.48 -11.14 3.45
N TRP A 149 7.47 -9.88 3.01
CA TRP A 149 7.87 -9.48 1.66
C TRP A 149 9.36 -9.15 1.58
N SER A 150 10.11 -9.21 2.68
CA SER A 150 11.57 -9.09 2.66
C SER A 150 12.24 -10.47 2.64
N PRO A 151 13.49 -10.57 2.16
CA PRO A 151 14.26 -9.51 1.53
C PRO A 151 13.91 -9.30 0.05
N PHE A 152 13.19 -10.24 -0.55
CA PHE A 152 13.12 -10.33 -2.00
C PHE A 152 11.98 -9.51 -2.60
N GLY A 153 10.80 -9.44 -1.99
CA GLY A 153 9.69 -8.61 -2.47
C GLY A 153 9.85 -7.12 -2.12
N MET A 154 8.74 -6.38 -2.14
CA MET A 154 8.74 -4.92 -1.97
C MET A 154 9.15 -4.40 -0.60
N GLY A 155 9.24 -5.27 0.43
CA GLY A 155 9.79 -4.90 1.74
C GLY A 155 11.26 -4.52 1.67
N GLY A 156 11.96 -4.92 0.60
CA GLY A 156 13.38 -4.65 0.39
C GLY A 156 14.26 -5.45 1.34
N LEU A 157 15.58 -5.25 1.23
CA LEU A 157 16.57 -6.11 1.89
C LEU A 157 16.47 -6.12 3.42
N ASN A 158 16.19 -4.97 4.03
CA ASN A 158 16.07 -4.87 5.49
C ASN A 158 14.61 -5.09 5.92
N ALA A 159 14.32 -6.29 6.39
CA ALA A 159 12.98 -6.71 6.82
C ALA A 159 12.35 -5.87 7.95
N TYR A 160 13.12 -5.04 8.64
CA TYR A 160 12.63 -4.21 9.74
C TYR A 160 12.56 -2.71 9.39
N ALA A 161 13.02 -2.31 8.21
CA ALA A 161 13.12 -0.90 7.86
C ALA A 161 11.74 -0.25 7.71
N TYR A 162 11.55 0.90 8.36
CA TYR A 162 10.44 1.78 8.07
C TYR A 162 10.84 2.81 7.01
N CYS A 163 10.01 2.99 5.99
CA CYS A 163 10.22 3.98 4.92
C CYS A 163 11.56 3.91 4.17
N GLY A 164 12.27 2.78 4.23
CA GLY A 164 13.62 2.65 3.71
C GLY A 164 14.61 3.65 4.34
N GLY A 165 14.34 4.10 5.57
CA GLY A 165 15.14 5.12 6.27
C GLY A 165 14.74 6.57 6.01
N GLU A 166 13.70 6.83 5.20
CA GLU A 166 13.30 8.17 4.75
C GLU A 166 11.86 8.56 5.17
N PRO A 167 11.53 8.61 6.49
CA PRO A 167 10.16 8.83 6.97
C PRO A 167 9.64 10.28 6.77
N ILE A 168 10.52 11.23 6.48
CA ILE A 168 10.14 12.61 6.15
C ILE A 168 9.57 12.67 4.72
N LEU A 169 10.06 11.80 3.84
CA LEU A 169 9.71 11.81 2.43
C LEU A 169 8.68 10.74 2.06
N ARG A 170 8.58 9.68 2.88
CA ARG A 170 7.78 8.51 2.57
C ARG A 170 6.94 8.10 3.77
N ARG A 171 5.80 7.49 3.46
CA ARG A 171 4.90 6.85 4.41
C ARG A 171 4.68 5.40 4.02
N ASP A 172 4.68 4.52 5.01
CA ASP A 172 4.25 3.12 4.88
C ASP A 172 2.95 2.93 5.67
N SER A 173 1.80 2.88 4.99
CA SER A 173 0.51 2.59 5.65
C SER A 173 0.20 1.09 5.69
N THR A 174 0.85 0.29 4.86
CA THR A 174 0.60 -1.15 4.72
C THR A 174 1.43 -1.97 5.69
N GLY A 175 2.43 -1.35 6.30
CA GLY A 175 3.44 -2.05 7.06
C GLY A 175 4.21 -3.02 6.17
N HIS A 176 4.38 -2.77 4.88
CA HIS A 176 5.18 -3.62 3.99
C HIS A 176 6.16 -2.77 3.18
N PHE A 177 5.66 -1.67 2.61
CA PHE A 177 6.46 -0.83 1.74
C PHE A 177 5.92 0.57 1.70
N SER A 178 6.84 1.51 1.50
CA SER A 178 6.56 2.94 1.62
C SER A 178 6.39 3.62 0.27
N PHE A 179 5.62 4.70 0.27
CA PHE A 179 5.37 5.52 -0.91
C PHE A 179 5.65 6.99 -0.62
N PHE A 180 5.88 7.75 -1.69
CA PHE A 180 5.88 9.20 -1.62
C PHE A 180 4.43 9.72 -1.51
N PRO A 181 4.18 10.78 -0.73
CA PRO A 181 2.86 11.39 -0.63
C PRO A 181 2.40 11.98 -1.98
N LYS A 182 1.07 12.06 -2.17
CA LYS A 182 0.46 12.61 -3.39
C LYS A 182 0.99 14.03 -3.66
N GLY A 183 1.50 14.27 -4.88
CA GLY A 183 2.03 15.56 -5.29
C GLY A 183 3.53 15.78 -5.02
N TYR A 184 4.21 14.83 -4.35
CA TYR A 184 5.66 14.85 -4.25
C TYR A 184 6.30 14.55 -5.61
N ASN A 185 7.08 15.49 -6.12
CA ASN A 185 7.88 15.31 -7.33
C ASN A 185 9.36 15.41 -6.95
N PRO A 186 10.11 14.29 -6.91
CA PRO A 186 11.50 14.27 -6.45
C PRO A 186 12.43 15.16 -7.28
N PHE A 187 11.99 15.58 -8.47
CA PHE A 187 12.74 16.44 -9.38
C PHE A 187 12.30 17.91 -9.36
N LYS A 188 11.36 18.32 -8.50
CA LYS A 188 10.88 19.71 -8.46
C LYS A 188 12.01 20.69 -8.09
N GLY A 189 12.92 20.29 -7.21
CA GLY A 189 14.11 21.07 -6.85
C GLY A 189 15.12 21.19 -7.99
N LEU A 190 15.43 20.07 -8.66
CA LEU A 190 16.37 20.04 -9.79
C LEU A 190 15.85 20.84 -11.00
N ARG A 191 14.53 20.81 -11.25
CA ARG A 191 13.91 21.56 -12.34
C ARG A 191 13.94 23.07 -12.13
N ASN A 192 13.88 23.55 -10.88
CA ASN A 192 13.99 24.98 -10.57
C ASN A 192 15.45 25.47 -10.70
N MET A 193 16.43 24.60 -10.42
CA MET A 193 17.86 24.90 -10.61
C MET A 193 18.27 24.92 -12.09
N LEU A 194 17.65 24.07 -12.92
CA LEU A 194 17.86 24.03 -14.37
C LEU A 194 17.02 25.06 -15.15
N ARG A 195 16.16 25.84 -14.49
CA ARG A 195 15.31 26.87 -15.13
C ARG A 195 15.86 28.29 -15.07
N SER A 196 16.95 28.54 -14.35
CA SER A 196 17.70 29.78 -14.51
C SER A 196 18.55 29.65 -15.78
N LYS A 197 18.13 30.34 -16.85
CA LYS A 197 18.72 30.41 -18.20
C LYS A 197 18.31 29.31 -19.20
N VAL A 198 17.05 29.31 -19.65
CA VAL A 198 16.72 29.19 -21.09
C VAL A 198 15.34 29.81 -21.32
N SER A 199 15.26 30.94 -22.02
CA SER A 199 14.02 31.43 -22.62
C SER A 199 13.70 30.59 -23.87
N SER A 200 12.59 29.86 -23.87
CA SER A 200 12.05 29.21 -25.07
C SER A 200 10.79 29.97 -25.56
N PRO A 201 10.54 30.00 -26.89
CA PRO A 201 9.47 30.78 -27.52
C PRO A 201 8.07 30.18 -27.26
N PRO A 202 6.97 30.93 -27.54
CA PRO A 202 5.63 30.54 -27.11
C PRO A 202 5.14 29.28 -27.83
N LYS A 203 4.49 28.39 -27.07
CA LYS A 203 3.81 27.18 -27.59
C LYS A 203 2.59 27.58 -28.41
N ALA A 204 2.48 26.97 -29.59
CA ALA A 204 1.27 26.96 -30.40
C ALA A 204 0.10 26.32 -29.64
N THR A 205 -1.06 26.95 -29.77
CA THR A 205 -2.36 26.56 -29.24
C THR A 205 -2.79 25.22 -29.83
N SER A 206 -2.85 24.16 -29.00
CA SER A 206 -3.50 22.90 -29.40
C SER A 206 -4.97 22.92 -28.98
N VAL A 207 -5.81 22.84 -30.01
CA VAL A 207 -7.27 22.74 -29.98
C VAL A 207 -7.76 21.68 -28.99
N ALA A 208 -8.79 22.02 -28.22
CA ALA A 208 -9.50 21.13 -27.31
C ALA A 208 -10.04 19.90 -28.06
N ARG A 209 -9.74 18.70 -27.55
CA ARG A 209 -10.46 17.48 -27.95
C ARG A 209 -11.48 17.13 -26.87
N SER A 210 -12.72 16.98 -27.31
CA SER A 210 -13.89 16.61 -26.53
C SER A 210 -13.74 15.27 -25.80
N PRO A 211 -14.45 15.07 -24.67
CA PRO A 211 -14.46 13.80 -23.95
C PRO A 211 -15.19 12.74 -24.78
N ILE A 212 -14.50 11.62 -25.04
CA ILE A 212 -15.11 10.41 -25.61
C ILE A 212 -15.70 9.62 -24.44
N SER A 213 -17.03 9.43 -24.46
CA SER A 213 -17.76 8.55 -23.53
C SER A 213 -17.28 7.10 -23.63
N PRO A 214 -17.27 6.34 -22.52
CA PRO A 214 -16.88 4.94 -22.53
C PRO A 214 -18.08 4.08 -22.94
N THR A 215 -18.09 3.56 -24.16
CA THR A 215 -19.00 2.49 -24.56
C THR A 215 -18.22 1.22 -24.91
N ASN A 216 -18.42 0.23 -24.04
CA ASN A 216 -18.47 -1.21 -24.27
C ASN A 216 -17.36 -1.93 -25.08
N LYS A 217 -16.71 -2.86 -24.35
CA LYS A 217 -16.28 -4.19 -24.79
C LYS A 217 -15.38 -4.24 -26.04
N MET A 218 -14.11 -3.91 -25.87
CA MET A 218 -13.06 -4.58 -26.64
C MET A 218 -12.73 -5.91 -25.97
N ALA A 219 -13.41 -6.98 -26.38
CA ALA A 219 -12.83 -8.31 -26.23
C ALA A 219 -11.56 -8.31 -27.10
N LEU A 220 -10.39 -8.25 -26.46
CA LEU A 220 -9.13 -8.48 -27.16
C LEU A 220 -9.25 -9.85 -27.84
N ASN A 221 -9.03 -9.91 -29.15
CA ASN A 221 -8.77 -11.17 -29.85
C ASN A 221 -7.40 -11.68 -29.35
N LEU A 222 -7.35 -12.23 -28.13
CA LEU A 222 -6.22 -13.02 -27.67
C LEU A 222 -6.24 -14.27 -28.54
N GLY A 223 -5.33 -14.33 -29.53
CA GLY A 223 -5.17 -15.55 -30.34
C GLY A 223 -4.94 -16.74 -29.41
N SER A 224 -5.44 -17.92 -29.80
CA SER A 224 -5.45 -19.17 -29.01
C SER A 224 -4.10 -19.63 -28.45
N GLU A 225 -3.01 -18.98 -28.84
CA GLU A 225 -1.65 -19.22 -28.35
C GLU A 225 -1.26 -18.36 -27.13
N HIS A 226 -2.10 -17.44 -26.66
CA HIS A 226 -1.81 -16.61 -25.48
C HIS A 226 -2.44 -17.18 -24.22
N GLU A 227 -1.63 -17.36 -23.19
CA GLU A 227 -2.05 -17.90 -21.90
C GLU A 227 -1.82 -16.87 -20.80
N LEU A 228 -2.71 -16.83 -19.80
CA LEU A 228 -2.62 -15.95 -18.64
C LEU A 228 -1.44 -16.39 -17.78
N VAL A 229 -0.44 -15.53 -17.60
CA VAL A 229 0.75 -15.82 -16.77
C VAL A 229 0.75 -15.05 -15.45
N GLY A 230 -0.10 -14.04 -15.30
CA GLY A 230 -0.12 -13.19 -14.12
C GLY A 230 -1.02 -11.96 -14.27
N TYR A 231 -0.95 -11.08 -13.29
CA TYR A 231 -1.70 -9.84 -13.21
C TYR A 231 -0.74 -8.65 -12.99
N HIS A 232 -1.11 -7.49 -13.48
CA HIS A 232 -0.37 -6.24 -13.36
C HIS A 232 -1.28 -5.13 -12.83
N GLY A 233 -0.78 -4.35 -11.87
CA GLY A 233 -1.47 -3.19 -11.32
C GLY A 233 -0.81 -1.88 -11.70
N THR A 234 -1.57 -0.96 -12.29
CA THR A 234 -1.07 0.37 -12.68
C THR A 234 -2.17 1.44 -12.59
N SER A 235 -1.89 2.69 -12.98
CA SER A 235 -2.95 3.71 -13.06
C SER A 235 -3.88 3.40 -14.23
N ALA A 236 -5.16 3.78 -14.12
CA ALA A 236 -6.15 3.56 -15.19
C ALA A 236 -5.70 4.13 -16.56
N GLU A 237 -5.01 5.29 -16.54
CA GLU A 237 -4.43 5.89 -17.74
C GLU A 237 -3.36 4.99 -18.40
N HIS A 238 -2.40 4.49 -17.60
CA HIS A 238 -1.38 3.59 -18.11
C HIS A 238 -1.96 2.26 -18.55
N ALA A 239 -2.97 1.74 -17.83
CA ALA A 239 -3.64 0.51 -18.20
C ALA A 239 -4.31 0.61 -19.57
N ARG A 240 -5.02 1.71 -19.84
CA ARG A 240 -5.63 1.99 -21.16
C ARG A 240 -4.58 2.16 -22.24
N LYS A 241 -3.46 2.82 -21.93
CA LYS A 241 -2.34 2.99 -22.88
C LYS A 241 -1.72 1.64 -23.26
N MET A 242 -1.40 0.79 -22.29
CA MET A 242 -0.77 -0.52 -22.54
C MET A 242 -1.67 -1.45 -23.37
N GLN A 243 -3.00 -1.36 -23.23
CA GLN A 243 -3.95 -2.12 -24.05
C GLN A 243 -3.89 -1.73 -25.53
N VAL A 244 -3.56 -0.48 -25.84
CA VAL A 244 -3.51 0.05 -27.21
C VAL A 244 -2.12 -0.08 -27.82
N THR A 245 -1.08 0.29 -27.06
CA THR A 245 0.29 0.38 -27.58
C THR A 245 1.14 -0.86 -27.30
N GLY A 246 0.65 -1.78 -26.45
CA GLY A 246 1.46 -2.86 -25.89
C GLY A 246 2.48 -2.36 -24.87
N LEU A 247 3.40 -3.25 -24.48
CA LEU A 247 4.51 -2.93 -23.60
C LEU A 247 5.59 -2.14 -24.36
N ASP A 248 6.08 -1.07 -23.74
CA ASP A 248 7.09 -0.17 -24.33
C ASP A 248 8.35 -0.18 -23.45
N SER A 249 9.48 -0.48 -24.07
CA SER A 249 10.77 -0.62 -23.39
C SER A 249 11.25 0.68 -22.74
N ARG A 250 10.72 1.84 -23.14
CA ARG A 250 11.08 3.12 -22.51
C ARG A 250 10.60 3.28 -21.07
N TYR A 251 9.69 2.42 -20.63
CA TYR A 251 9.18 2.41 -19.25
C TYR A 251 9.85 1.35 -18.37
N ILE A 252 10.79 0.60 -18.91
CA ILE A 252 11.63 -0.34 -18.15
C ILE A 252 12.39 0.44 -17.09
N GLY A 253 12.40 -0.05 -15.85
CA GLY A 253 13.26 0.53 -14.81
C GLY A 253 12.79 1.88 -14.24
N THR A 254 11.79 2.52 -14.84
CA THR A 254 11.38 3.91 -14.52
C THR A 254 10.47 4.06 -13.30
N GLY A 255 10.04 2.95 -12.70
CA GLY A 255 9.09 2.92 -11.59
C GLY A 255 9.74 2.58 -10.25
N SER A 256 9.11 3.00 -9.16
CA SER A 256 9.37 2.46 -7.82
C SER A 256 9.03 0.96 -7.80
N GLY A 257 10.03 0.08 -7.60
CA GLY A 257 9.82 -1.39 -7.56
C GLY A 257 10.77 -2.23 -8.43
N THR A 258 11.87 -1.67 -8.96
CA THR A 258 12.85 -2.36 -9.81
C THR A 258 13.78 -3.32 -9.05
N PHE A 259 13.31 -3.88 -7.93
CA PHE A 259 14.14 -4.64 -6.99
C PHE A 259 14.79 -5.88 -7.65
N TYR A 260 14.13 -6.48 -8.63
CA TYR A 260 14.60 -7.66 -9.36
C TYR A 260 15.29 -7.36 -10.70
N GLY A 261 15.44 -6.07 -11.01
CA GLY A 261 16.02 -5.56 -12.23
C GLY A 261 15.00 -4.99 -13.22
N ASP A 262 15.50 -4.75 -14.42
CA ASP A 262 14.80 -4.10 -15.52
C ASP A 262 13.87 -5.07 -16.25
N GLY A 263 12.57 -4.74 -16.30
CA GLY A 263 11.57 -5.52 -17.04
C GLY A 263 10.14 -5.10 -16.72
N PHE A 264 9.18 -5.90 -17.19
CA PHE A 264 7.76 -5.70 -16.93
C PHE A 264 7.30 -6.64 -15.80
N TYR A 265 6.78 -6.05 -14.73
CA TYR A 265 6.41 -6.78 -13.52
C TYR A 265 4.96 -7.26 -13.61
N ALA A 266 4.74 -8.53 -13.31
CA ALA A 266 3.43 -9.14 -13.10
C ALA A 266 3.47 -10.00 -11.81
N THR A 267 2.33 -10.48 -11.35
CA THR A 267 2.25 -11.38 -10.19
C THR A 267 1.17 -12.43 -10.39
N THR A 268 1.37 -13.63 -9.86
CA THR A 268 0.33 -14.67 -9.84
C THR A 268 -0.66 -14.52 -8.68
N ASP A 269 -0.62 -13.39 -7.99
CA ASP A 269 -1.56 -13.00 -6.95
C ASP A 269 -2.34 -11.76 -7.39
N ILE A 270 -3.60 -11.98 -7.79
CA ILE A 270 -4.49 -10.90 -8.23
C ILE A 270 -4.69 -9.80 -7.17
N HIS A 271 -4.66 -10.14 -5.88
CA HIS A 271 -4.86 -9.17 -4.79
C HIS A 271 -3.66 -8.25 -4.67
N LYS A 272 -2.44 -8.78 -4.87
CA LYS A 272 -1.22 -7.98 -4.95
C LYS A 272 -1.27 -7.01 -6.14
N ALA A 273 -1.67 -7.47 -7.33
CA ALA A 273 -1.83 -6.59 -8.49
C ALA A 273 -2.91 -5.51 -8.25
N LEU A 274 -4.03 -5.86 -7.62
CA LEU A 274 -5.08 -4.92 -7.25
C LEU A 274 -4.56 -3.85 -6.28
N GLN A 275 -3.76 -4.25 -5.29
CA GLN A 275 -3.14 -3.33 -4.35
C GLN A 275 -2.24 -2.30 -5.08
N TYR A 276 -1.43 -2.73 -6.05
CA TYR A 276 -0.64 -1.82 -6.89
C TYR A 276 -1.51 -0.84 -7.70
N ALA A 277 -2.61 -1.32 -8.29
CA ALA A 277 -3.54 -0.48 -9.04
C ALA A 277 -4.21 0.58 -8.15
N ASN A 278 -4.65 0.19 -6.96
CA ASN A 278 -5.27 1.07 -5.97
C ASN A 278 -4.32 2.16 -5.48
N VAL A 279 -3.05 1.80 -5.24
CA VAL A 279 -2.00 2.74 -4.88
C VAL A 279 -1.77 3.76 -6.00
N ARG A 280 -1.62 3.30 -7.25
CA ARG A 280 -1.33 4.18 -8.40
C ARG A 280 -2.48 5.11 -8.77
N SER A 281 -3.71 4.70 -8.49
CA SER A 281 -4.89 5.54 -8.64
C SER A 281 -5.12 6.47 -7.45
N GLY A 282 -4.29 6.40 -6.40
CA GLY A 282 -4.49 7.17 -5.18
C GLY A 282 -5.77 6.78 -4.42
N ALA A 283 -6.34 5.64 -4.78
CA ALA A 283 -7.59 5.12 -4.29
C ALA A 283 -7.27 3.93 -3.38
N PHE A 284 -6.64 4.22 -2.24
CA PHE A 284 -6.25 3.27 -1.17
C PHE A 284 -7.41 2.42 -0.61
N ASN A 285 -8.61 2.55 -1.17
CA ASN A 285 -9.87 2.23 -0.57
C ASN A 285 -10.94 1.78 -1.59
N SER A 286 -10.74 1.84 -2.92
CA SER A 286 -11.73 1.27 -3.86
C SER A 286 -11.26 -0.08 -4.37
N SER A 287 -12.18 -0.97 -4.71
CA SER A 287 -11.90 -2.11 -5.60
C SER A 287 -11.72 -1.58 -7.02
N ASN A 288 -10.75 -0.69 -7.23
CA ASN A 288 -10.54 -0.07 -8.53
C ASN A 288 -9.87 -1.08 -9.47
N THR A 289 -10.69 -1.77 -10.24
CA THR A 289 -10.24 -2.72 -11.25
C THR A 289 -9.83 -2.02 -12.55
N GLU A 290 -10.03 -0.70 -12.72
CA GLU A 290 -9.66 -0.01 -13.96
C GLU A 290 -8.14 -0.03 -14.23
N GLY A 291 -7.34 -0.14 -13.18
CA GLY A 291 -5.89 -0.26 -13.24
C GLY A 291 -5.39 -1.71 -13.22
N LEU A 292 -6.29 -2.69 -13.10
CA LEU A 292 -5.97 -4.10 -12.99
C LEU A 292 -5.99 -4.77 -14.36
N LEU A 293 -4.88 -5.38 -14.73
CA LEU A 293 -4.69 -6.06 -16.00
C LEU A 293 -4.29 -7.52 -15.79
N GLY A 294 -4.88 -8.42 -16.57
CA GLY A 294 -4.33 -9.74 -16.83
C GLY A 294 -3.20 -9.64 -17.84
N VAL A 295 -2.13 -10.40 -17.61
CA VAL A 295 -0.93 -10.44 -18.42
C VAL A 295 -0.88 -11.78 -19.12
N TYR A 296 -0.87 -11.74 -20.44
CA TYR A 296 -0.93 -12.91 -21.30
C TYR A 296 0.32 -13.00 -22.16
N VAL A 297 0.94 -14.17 -22.22
CA VAL A 297 2.15 -14.41 -23.00
C VAL A 297 1.85 -15.40 -24.09
N LYS A 298 2.33 -15.13 -25.31
CA LYS A 298 2.26 -16.06 -26.42
C LYS A 298 3.20 -17.25 -26.17
N LYS A 299 2.64 -18.46 -26.18
CA LYS A 299 3.35 -19.73 -25.99
C LYS A 299 4.33 -19.67 -24.80
N PRO A 300 3.84 -19.48 -23.57
CA PRO A 300 4.71 -19.32 -22.40
C PRO A 300 5.59 -20.56 -22.17
N SER A 301 5.11 -21.74 -22.53
CA SER A 301 5.88 -23.01 -22.46
C SER A 301 7.16 -23.03 -23.32
N GLU A 302 7.28 -22.13 -24.31
CA GLU A 302 8.51 -21.96 -25.11
C GLU A 302 9.47 -20.92 -24.50
N LYS A 303 9.10 -20.25 -23.41
CA LYS A 303 9.90 -19.19 -22.79
C LYS A 303 10.87 -19.76 -21.75
N ILE A 304 12.08 -19.21 -21.72
CA ILE A 304 13.20 -19.74 -20.92
C ILE A 304 13.32 -18.94 -19.63
N LEU A 305 13.28 -19.63 -18.49
CA LEU A 305 13.54 -19.05 -17.17
C LEU A 305 14.93 -18.42 -17.13
N ASN A 306 15.04 -17.23 -16.51
CA ASN A 306 16.23 -16.38 -16.41
C ASN A 306 16.72 -15.75 -17.73
N THR A 307 16.05 -16.00 -18.86
CA THR A 307 16.33 -15.34 -20.14
C THR A 307 15.15 -14.47 -20.57
N HIS A 308 13.96 -15.07 -20.67
CA HIS A 308 12.74 -14.39 -21.12
C HIS A 308 11.88 -13.90 -19.96
N TYR A 309 12.00 -14.55 -18.80
CA TYR A 309 11.33 -14.14 -17.57
C TYR A 309 12.09 -14.64 -16.35
N LYS A 310 11.88 -14.00 -15.21
CA LYS A 310 12.26 -14.51 -13.89
C LYS A 310 10.99 -14.69 -13.07
N PHE A 311 10.90 -15.79 -12.35
CA PHE A 311 9.82 -16.04 -11.40
C PHE A 311 10.38 -16.11 -9.98
N PHE A 312 9.69 -15.46 -9.05
CA PHE A 312 10.05 -15.39 -7.65
C PHE A 312 8.97 -16.12 -6.84
N PRO A 313 9.14 -17.42 -6.53
CA PRO A 313 8.08 -18.23 -5.94
C PRO A 313 7.55 -17.71 -4.60
N GLU A 314 8.43 -17.18 -3.76
CA GLU A 314 8.08 -16.66 -2.43
C GLU A 314 7.19 -15.41 -2.51
N SER A 315 7.50 -14.49 -3.43
CA SER A 315 6.72 -13.27 -3.63
C SER A 315 5.63 -13.42 -4.69
N ARG A 316 5.55 -14.55 -5.40
CA ARG A 316 4.62 -14.77 -6.52
C ARG A 316 4.77 -13.71 -7.62
N GLU A 317 5.93 -13.11 -7.77
CA GLU A 317 6.21 -12.07 -8.76
C GLU A 317 6.90 -12.66 -10.00
N LEU A 318 6.57 -12.08 -11.14
CA LEU A 318 7.07 -12.43 -12.47
C LEU A 318 7.69 -11.18 -13.08
N LEU A 319 8.97 -11.24 -13.41
CA LEU A 319 9.66 -10.21 -14.19
C LEU A 319 9.77 -10.68 -15.63
N ILE A 320 9.09 -10.03 -16.55
CA ILE A 320 9.13 -10.33 -17.97
C ILE A 320 10.22 -9.49 -18.64
N ASP A 321 11.12 -10.16 -19.36
CA ASP A 321 12.23 -9.53 -20.05
C ASP A 321 11.76 -8.76 -21.30
N PRO A 322 12.36 -7.59 -21.61
CA PRO A 322 12.04 -6.81 -22.81
C PRO A 322 12.13 -7.57 -24.13
N SER A 323 12.99 -8.60 -24.20
CA SER A 323 13.15 -9.45 -25.38
C SER A 323 11.85 -10.09 -25.86
N ILE A 324 10.88 -10.30 -24.96
CA ILE A 324 9.60 -10.95 -25.30
C ILE A 324 8.38 -10.02 -25.22
N TYR A 325 8.55 -8.70 -25.10
CA TYR A 325 7.40 -7.77 -25.01
C TYR A 325 6.44 -7.85 -26.21
N ARG A 326 6.94 -8.21 -27.39
CA ARG A 326 6.10 -8.40 -28.58
C ARG A 326 5.09 -9.55 -28.42
N ASP A 327 5.45 -10.54 -27.60
CA ASP A 327 4.64 -11.71 -27.26
C ASP A 327 3.71 -11.47 -26.06
N VAL A 328 3.79 -10.30 -25.42
CA VAL A 328 2.94 -9.95 -24.27
C VAL A 328 1.72 -9.18 -24.73
N ARG A 329 0.56 -9.55 -24.19
CA ARG A 329 -0.70 -8.82 -24.29
C ARG A 329 -1.26 -8.59 -22.90
N VAL A 330 -1.95 -7.48 -22.72
CA VAL A 330 -2.62 -7.16 -21.46
C VAL A 330 -4.09 -6.85 -21.70
N ALA A 331 -4.95 -7.29 -20.79
CA ALA A 331 -6.40 -7.09 -20.88
C ALA A 331 -6.98 -6.76 -19.50
N PRO A 332 -8.07 -5.96 -19.40
CA PRO A 332 -8.77 -5.74 -18.13
C PRO A 332 -9.26 -7.04 -17.52
N VAL A 333 -9.27 -7.12 -16.19
CA VAL A 333 -9.80 -8.27 -15.43
C VAL A 333 -10.86 -7.81 -14.44
N GLU A 334 -11.97 -8.54 -14.36
CA GLU A 334 -13.01 -8.32 -13.35
C GLU A 334 -12.82 -9.30 -12.18
N LEU A 335 -12.90 -8.80 -10.94
CA LEU A 335 -12.75 -9.63 -9.73
C LEU A 335 -13.94 -10.58 -9.51
N SER A 336 -15.11 -10.27 -10.06
CA SER A 336 -16.36 -11.03 -9.92
C SER A 336 -16.46 -12.22 -10.86
N SER A 337 -15.65 -12.28 -11.92
CA SER A 337 -15.52 -13.47 -12.75
C SER A 337 -14.39 -14.32 -12.18
N TYR A 338 -14.71 -15.56 -11.80
CA TYR A 338 -13.77 -16.49 -11.20
C TYR A 338 -12.56 -16.68 -12.12
N SER A 339 -11.44 -16.03 -11.79
CA SER A 339 -10.18 -16.16 -12.52
C SER A 339 -9.24 -17.00 -11.63
N PRO A 340 -8.95 -18.26 -11.99
CA PRO A 340 -8.01 -19.07 -11.22
C PRO A 340 -6.64 -18.39 -11.24
N GLN A 341 -5.99 -18.33 -10.07
CA GLN A 341 -4.63 -17.78 -9.97
C GLN A 341 -3.71 -18.59 -10.91
N PRO A 342 -2.89 -17.94 -11.74
CA PRO A 342 -1.99 -18.65 -12.63
C PRO A 342 -0.99 -19.51 -11.84
N ILE A 343 -0.90 -20.78 -12.21
CA ILE A 343 0.06 -21.74 -11.64
C ILE A 343 1.25 -21.79 -12.60
N ILE A 344 2.34 -21.14 -12.22
CA ILE A 344 3.50 -20.94 -13.10
C ILE A 344 4.15 -22.26 -13.49
N GLU A 345 4.13 -23.25 -12.59
CA GLU A 345 4.64 -24.59 -12.84
C GLU A 345 3.94 -25.25 -14.04
N ASP A 346 2.62 -25.10 -14.12
CA ASP A 346 1.79 -25.65 -15.20
C ASP A 346 1.96 -24.85 -16.50
N ILE A 347 2.01 -23.51 -16.40
CA ILE A 347 2.02 -22.60 -17.55
C ILE A 347 3.37 -22.60 -18.29
N PHE A 348 4.47 -22.65 -17.55
CA PHE A 348 5.83 -22.67 -18.14
C PHE A 348 6.42 -24.09 -18.25
N ASN A 349 5.60 -25.12 -17.98
CA ASN A 349 5.99 -26.53 -18.08
C ASN A 349 7.28 -26.84 -17.27
N ILE A 350 7.38 -26.22 -16.09
CA ILE A 350 8.51 -26.43 -15.17
C ILE A 350 8.29 -27.80 -14.56
N ARG A 351 8.82 -28.85 -15.20
CA ARG A 351 8.85 -30.20 -14.63
C ARG A 351 9.62 -30.14 -13.31
N SER A 352 8.89 -30.02 -12.21
CA SER A 352 9.46 -30.23 -10.90
C SER A 352 9.95 -31.68 -10.84
N GLY A 353 11.27 -31.87 -10.94
CA GLY A 353 11.91 -33.10 -10.51
C GLY A 353 11.81 -33.19 -8.99
N ARG A 354 10.60 -33.33 -8.44
CA ARG A 354 10.40 -33.67 -7.04
C ARG A 354 10.26 -35.19 -6.93
N PRO A 355 11.13 -35.88 -6.18
CA PRO A 355 10.87 -37.24 -5.73
C PRO A 355 9.56 -37.27 -4.94
N SER A 356 8.78 -38.32 -5.14
CA SER A 356 7.54 -38.57 -4.43
C SER A 356 7.75 -38.59 -2.92
N THR A 357 6.84 -37.95 -2.19
CA THR A 357 6.50 -38.16 -0.78
C THR A 357 7.65 -38.11 0.24
N ALA A 358 7.76 -36.97 0.91
CA ALA A 358 8.32 -36.92 2.27
C ALA A 358 7.33 -36.20 3.18
N THR A 359 6.65 -36.98 4.01
CA THR A 359 5.84 -36.54 5.14
C THR A 359 6.78 -35.87 6.16
N SER A 360 6.66 -34.55 6.37
CA SER A 360 7.35 -33.89 7.48
C SER A 360 6.40 -33.75 8.67
N HIS A 361 6.63 -34.59 9.68
CA HIS A 361 6.19 -34.33 11.03
C HIS A 361 7.05 -33.22 11.63
N TYR A 362 6.42 -32.13 12.08
CA TYR A 362 7.08 -31.19 13.00
C TYR A 362 6.67 -31.54 14.43
N LYS A 363 7.66 -31.87 15.26
CA LYS A 363 7.53 -32.00 16.70
C LYS A 363 8.34 -30.88 17.36
N TYR A 364 7.62 -30.16 18.22
CA TYR A 364 7.95 -29.11 19.19
C TYR A 364 8.38 -27.75 18.65
#